data_AF-A0A5E7TJH5-F1
#
_entry.id   AF-A0A5E7TJH5-F1
#
_cell.length_a   1.000
_cell.length_b   1.000
_cell.length_c   1.000
_cell.angle_alpha   90.00
_cell.angle_beta   90.00
_cell.angle_gamma   90.00
#
_symmetry.space_group_name_H-M   'P 1'
#
loop_
_entity.id
_entity.type
_entity.pdbx_description
1 polymer ?
#
loop_
_entity_poly.entity_id
_entity_poly.type
_entity_poly.pdbx_seq_one_letter_code
_entity_poly.pdbx_strand_id
1 'polypeptide(L)'
;MSSSKIADMIRFARHSVCYAAPGVQLEVAQAMMMAGARLGREMLTVCLDFDERVMRMGYGEIGAVQLLLDEGISVRSIPGLRTALVIVDDVGFIFTPTALYLEPESRGGEAPNAIRMSSEQMAEALARLSPAAKAIAIAQAKTSEEKERIKALPLDVGSEQITDVQYAEVAISLEKAAPVRFDLARQVRVFEPYLQYVELSLTGAAIQRHRLAIPQSIQKLGGNEELVSRLRTTFELIEKGSKLSSKHLEDALNVIRKDFTRSLGKDGRVVLKAAKPYLLERLADFRVRLARHQSDVAAELQKHLDESRAQIVAYYLPLVLDMQPDALRGQVSYGKISEEDARHWIDAELNRVFPSAAALVQEMKLDERFKEVTFETLNRDDFLDAVKIAYPKLNWDKAHREFLAAGESDRH
;
A
#
# COMPACT_ATOMS: atom_id res chain seq x y z
N MET A 1 -3.56 -32.22 -12.34
CA MET A 1 -2.97 -32.82 -11.13
C MET A 1 -3.22 -31.83 -10.01
N SER A 2 -4.30 -32.07 -9.30
CA SER A 2 -4.66 -31.41 -8.03
C SER A 2 -4.18 -32.28 -6.87
N SER A 3 -4.12 -31.70 -5.68
CA SER A 3 -3.76 -32.42 -4.45
C SER A 3 -4.68 -33.61 -4.18
N SER A 4 -5.98 -33.46 -4.43
CA SER A 4 -6.96 -34.54 -4.30
C SER A 4 -6.65 -35.72 -5.25
N LYS A 5 -6.35 -35.45 -6.54
CA LYS A 5 -5.99 -36.50 -7.50
C LYS A 5 -4.68 -37.20 -7.14
N ILE A 6 -3.70 -36.45 -6.62
CA ILE A 6 -2.43 -37.00 -6.14
C ILE A 6 -2.68 -37.89 -4.92
N ALA A 7 -3.46 -37.43 -3.95
CA ALA A 7 -3.82 -38.18 -2.76
C ALA A 7 -4.54 -39.50 -3.11
N ASP A 8 -5.47 -39.47 -4.06
CA ASP A 8 -6.14 -40.68 -4.57
C ASP A 8 -5.15 -41.68 -5.16
N MET A 9 -4.22 -41.24 -6.01
CA MET A 9 -3.19 -42.13 -6.54
C MET A 9 -2.39 -42.80 -5.41
N ILE A 10 -1.93 -42.01 -4.43
CA ILE A 10 -1.12 -42.49 -3.31
C ILE A 10 -1.89 -43.47 -2.42
N ARG A 11 -3.18 -43.24 -2.15
CA ARG A 11 -4.03 -44.13 -1.35
C ARG A 11 -4.02 -45.57 -1.89
N PHE A 12 -4.01 -45.72 -3.21
CA PHE A 12 -4.06 -47.03 -3.89
C PHE A 12 -2.69 -47.65 -4.22
N ALA A 13 -1.58 -47.00 -3.84
CA ALA A 13 -0.22 -47.48 -4.11
C ALA A 13 0.01 -48.91 -3.59
N ARG A 14 0.66 -49.81 -4.33
CA ARG A 14 0.89 -51.21 -3.91
C ARG A 14 2.34 -51.54 -3.63
N HIS A 15 3.26 -50.74 -4.13
CA HIS A 15 4.70 -51.03 -4.12
C HIS A 15 5.50 -49.84 -3.59
N SER A 16 5.38 -48.66 -4.20
CA SER A 16 6.20 -47.51 -3.83
C SER A 16 5.59 -46.18 -4.23
N VAL A 17 5.94 -45.13 -3.49
CA VAL A 17 5.54 -43.75 -3.79
C VAL A 17 6.78 -42.87 -3.82
N CYS A 18 6.95 -42.13 -4.91
CA CYS A 18 7.94 -41.07 -5.03
C CYS A 18 7.23 -39.76 -5.32
N TYR A 19 7.44 -38.76 -4.47
CA TYR A 19 6.88 -37.43 -4.61
C TYR A 19 7.98 -36.40 -4.49
N ALA A 20 8.10 -35.55 -5.51
CA ALA A 20 8.95 -34.39 -5.49
C ALA A 20 8.16 -33.18 -5.96
N ALA A 21 8.12 -32.10 -5.19
CA ALA A 21 7.40 -30.88 -5.54
C ALA A 21 7.91 -29.71 -4.68
N PRO A 22 7.66 -28.44 -5.02
CA PRO A 22 8.00 -27.31 -4.16
C PRO A 22 7.45 -27.50 -2.74
N GLY A 23 6.19 -27.92 -2.61
CA GLY A 23 5.57 -28.21 -1.32
C GLY A 23 4.59 -29.38 -1.38
N VAL A 24 3.95 -29.65 -0.24
CA VAL A 24 2.94 -30.70 -0.08
C VAL A 24 1.75 -30.15 0.69
N GLN A 25 0.53 -30.39 0.19
CA GLN A 25 -0.71 -30.05 0.89
C GLN A 25 -1.07 -31.14 1.90
N LEU A 26 -1.86 -30.80 2.91
CA LEU A 26 -2.17 -31.71 4.01
C LEU A 26 -2.84 -33.01 3.55
N GLU A 27 -3.75 -32.95 2.57
CA GLU A 27 -4.45 -34.15 2.05
C GLU A 27 -3.47 -35.15 1.42
N VAL A 28 -2.44 -34.66 0.73
CA VAL A 28 -1.42 -35.51 0.10
C VAL A 28 -0.53 -36.16 1.17
N ALA A 29 -0.14 -35.39 2.20
CA ALA A 29 0.64 -35.92 3.32
C ALA A 29 -0.14 -37.00 4.10
N GLN A 30 -1.45 -36.81 4.32
CA GLN A 30 -2.31 -37.81 4.94
C GLN A 30 -2.39 -39.10 4.12
N ALA A 31 -2.47 -39.00 2.79
CA ALA A 31 -2.42 -40.16 1.91
C ALA A 31 -1.07 -40.90 2.01
N MET A 32 0.04 -40.17 2.09
CA MET A 32 1.38 -40.74 2.29
C MET A 32 1.52 -41.45 3.64
N MET A 33 1.02 -40.86 4.73
CA MET A 33 0.99 -41.54 6.03
C MET A 33 0.28 -42.89 5.94
N MET A 34 -0.93 -42.93 5.37
CA MET A 34 -1.69 -44.18 5.21
C MET A 34 -0.96 -45.20 4.32
N ALA A 35 -0.31 -44.73 3.24
CA ALA A 35 0.48 -45.59 2.37
C ALA A 35 1.73 -46.13 3.08
N GLY A 36 2.45 -45.30 3.85
CA GLY A 36 3.63 -45.69 4.61
C GLY A 36 3.34 -46.70 5.71
N ALA A 37 2.19 -46.57 6.40
CA ALA A 37 1.74 -47.56 7.37
C ALA A 37 1.47 -48.94 6.73
N ARG A 38 1.08 -48.97 5.46
CA ARG A 38 0.74 -50.19 4.72
C ARG A 38 1.92 -50.80 3.95
N LEU A 39 2.78 -49.97 3.37
CA LEU A 39 3.87 -50.38 2.48
C LEU A 39 5.24 -50.44 3.17
N GLY A 40 5.39 -49.76 4.31
CA GLY A 40 6.69 -49.42 4.89
C GLY A 40 7.09 -47.98 4.56
N ARG A 41 7.64 -47.27 5.55
CA ARG A 41 8.02 -45.85 5.43
C ARG A 41 9.18 -45.65 4.46
N GLU A 42 10.02 -46.66 4.32
CA GLU A 42 11.15 -46.74 3.39
C GLU A 42 10.73 -46.85 1.92
N MET A 43 9.49 -47.26 1.66
CA MET A 43 8.92 -47.33 0.30
C MET A 43 8.39 -45.97 -0.18
N LEU A 44 8.51 -44.93 0.65
CA LEU A 44 8.13 -43.56 0.34
C LEU A 44 9.38 -42.70 0.20
N THR A 45 9.49 -41.99 -0.92
CA THR A 45 10.49 -40.92 -1.12
C THR A 45 9.78 -39.59 -1.24
N VAL A 46 10.05 -38.66 -0.33
CA VAL A 46 9.48 -37.31 -0.33
C VAL A 46 10.60 -36.28 -0.45
N CYS A 47 10.52 -35.42 -1.46
CA CYS A 47 11.48 -34.34 -1.69
C CYS A 47 10.75 -33.01 -1.92
N LEU A 48 11.04 -32.00 -1.08
CA LEU A 48 10.34 -30.71 -1.06
C LEU A 48 11.32 -29.54 -1.19
N ASP A 49 10.89 -28.36 -1.63
CA ASP A 49 11.63 -27.12 -1.36
C ASP A 49 11.17 -26.59 0.01
N PHE A 50 11.83 -27.05 1.08
CA PHE A 50 11.43 -26.72 2.45
C PHE A 50 11.89 -25.29 2.82
N ASP A 51 11.10 -24.33 2.40
CA ASP A 51 11.31 -22.90 2.59
C ASP A 51 9.98 -22.20 2.86
N GLU A 52 9.97 -21.30 3.84
CA GLU A 52 8.83 -20.46 4.21
C GLU A 52 8.20 -19.69 3.02
N ARG A 53 8.99 -19.26 2.04
CA ARG A 53 8.50 -18.53 0.85
C ARG A 53 7.66 -19.45 -0.03
N VAL A 54 8.00 -20.73 -0.09
CA VAL A 54 7.25 -21.73 -0.85
C VAL A 54 5.87 -21.95 -0.23
N MET A 55 5.80 -22.02 1.11
CA MET A 55 4.52 -22.11 1.83
C MET A 55 3.70 -20.83 1.73
N ARG A 56 4.33 -19.64 1.79
CA ARG A 56 3.66 -18.34 1.58
C ARG A 56 3.13 -18.15 0.15
N MET A 57 3.67 -18.85 -0.84
CA MET A 57 3.13 -18.91 -2.20
C MET A 57 1.99 -19.93 -2.35
N GLY A 58 1.75 -20.74 -1.32
CA GLY A 58 0.66 -21.71 -1.28
C GLY A 58 1.00 -23.06 -1.91
N TYR A 59 2.28 -23.38 -2.11
CA TYR A 59 2.67 -24.68 -2.66
C TYR A 59 2.58 -25.83 -1.64
N GLY A 60 2.50 -25.52 -0.34
CA GLY A 60 2.39 -26.53 0.70
C GLY A 60 2.16 -25.92 2.08
N GLU A 61 1.95 -26.81 3.06
CA GLU A 61 1.58 -26.46 4.43
C GLU A 61 2.62 -26.99 5.42
N ILE A 62 2.96 -26.19 6.44
CA ILE A 62 3.90 -26.60 7.49
C ILE A 62 3.39 -27.84 8.24
N GLY A 63 2.08 -27.91 8.51
CA GLY A 63 1.44 -29.05 9.16
C GLY A 63 1.50 -30.34 8.33
N ALA A 64 1.57 -30.23 7.01
CA ALA A 64 1.75 -31.40 6.14
C ALA A 64 3.17 -31.98 6.27
N VAL A 65 4.19 -31.12 6.41
CA VAL A 65 5.57 -31.57 6.66
C VAL A 65 5.71 -32.15 8.06
N GLN A 66 5.13 -31.51 9.09
CA GLN A 66 5.08 -32.04 10.45
C GLN A 66 4.53 -33.46 10.48
N LEU A 67 3.38 -33.69 9.83
CA LEU A 67 2.72 -34.98 9.79
C LEU A 67 3.63 -36.08 9.22
N LEU A 68 4.37 -35.79 8.15
CA LEU A 68 5.30 -36.75 7.55
C LEU A 68 6.47 -37.06 8.49
N LEU A 69 7.03 -36.05 9.14
CA LEU A 69 8.15 -36.21 10.07
C LEU A 69 7.75 -36.98 11.34
N ASP A 70 6.59 -36.68 11.92
CA ASP A 70 6.04 -37.38 13.10
C ASP A 70 5.83 -38.87 12.81
N GLU A 71 5.42 -39.18 11.58
CA GLU A 71 5.26 -40.55 11.09
C GLU A 71 6.57 -41.18 10.63
N GLY A 72 7.73 -40.55 10.89
CA GLY A 72 9.04 -41.08 10.54
C GLY A 72 9.25 -41.29 9.04
N ILE A 73 8.48 -40.62 8.19
CA ILE A 73 8.70 -40.62 6.73
C ILE A 73 9.84 -39.64 6.45
N SER A 74 10.87 -40.10 5.73
CA SER A 74 12.01 -39.25 5.40
C SER A 74 11.61 -38.17 4.40
N VAL A 75 11.68 -36.92 4.83
CA VAL A 75 11.46 -35.75 3.97
C VAL A 75 12.81 -35.08 3.72
N ARG A 76 13.14 -34.89 2.43
CA ARG A 76 14.37 -34.21 2.01
C ARG A 76 14.05 -32.83 1.46
N SER A 77 14.86 -31.83 1.80
CA SER A 77 14.82 -30.51 1.19
C SER A 77 15.68 -30.44 -0.06
N ILE A 78 15.14 -29.86 -1.12
CA ILE A 78 15.73 -29.54 -2.42
C ILE A 78 15.46 -28.05 -2.68
N PRO A 79 16.40 -27.17 -2.31
CA PRO A 79 16.24 -25.74 -2.52
C PRO A 79 15.98 -25.39 -3.99
N GLY A 80 14.93 -24.61 -4.24
CA GLY A 80 14.60 -24.15 -5.59
C GLY A 80 13.88 -25.17 -6.47
N LEU A 81 13.36 -26.28 -5.92
CA LEU A 81 12.56 -27.24 -6.67
C LEU A 81 11.25 -26.59 -7.18
N ARG A 82 11.10 -26.46 -8.50
CA ARG A 82 9.91 -25.84 -9.15
C ARG A 82 9.13 -26.81 -10.05
N THR A 83 9.79 -27.85 -10.54
CA THR A 83 9.14 -28.95 -11.24
C THR A 83 8.63 -29.96 -10.22
N ALA A 84 7.41 -30.47 -10.43
CA ALA A 84 6.90 -31.55 -9.60
C ALA A 84 6.75 -32.86 -10.35
N LEU A 85 6.88 -33.93 -9.59
CA LEU A 85 6.90 -35.30 -10.00
C LEU A 85 6.12 -36.11 -8.96
N VAL A 86 5.21 -36.95 -9.43
CA VAL A 86 4.63 -38.01 -8.62
C VAL A 86 4.74 -39.32 -9.39
N ILE A 87 5.26 -40.35 -8.74
CA ILE A 87 5.32 -41.72 -9.25
C ILE A 87 4.70 -42.61 -8.18
N VAL A 88 3.64 -43.31 -8.55
CA VAL A 88 2.99 -44.31 -7.71
C VAL A 88 3.01 -45.62 -8.48
N ASP A 89 3.74 -46.60 -7.95
CA ASP A 89 4.00 -47.86 -8.63
C ASP A 89 4.52 -47.63 -10.07
N ASP A 90 3.81 -48.14 -11.07
CA ASP A 90 4.15 -48.01 -12.49
C ASP A 90 3.43 -46.85 -13.20
N VAL A 91 2.95 -45.85 -12.43
CA VAL A 91 2.24 -44.68 -12.97
C VAL A 91 2.85 -43.40 -12.44
N GLY A 92 3.35 -42.56 -13.36
CA GLY A 92 3.98 -41.30 -12.99
C GLY A 92 3.62 -40.11 -13.87
N PHE A 93 3.66 -38.93 -13.26
CA PHE A 93 3.37 -37.65 -13.89
C PHE A 93 4.43 -36.62 -13.51
N ILE A 94 4.84 -35.81 -14.48
CA ILE A 94 5.46 -34.51 -14.22
C ILE A 94 4.35 -33.46 -14.31
N PHE A 95 4.33 -32.52 -13.38
CA PHE A 95 3.30 -31.49 -13.34
C PHE A 95 3.84 -30.16 -12.84
N THR A 96 3.09 -29.09 -13.13
CA THR A 96 3.31 -27.76 -12.58
C THR A 96 2.38 -27.57 -11.39
N PRO A 97 2.90 -27.53 -10.15
CA PRO A 97 2.12 -27.28 -8.95
C PRO A 97 1.38 -25.95 -9.03
N THR A 98 0.17 -25.94 -8.49
CA THR A 98 -0.61 -24.71 -8.39
C THR A 98 -0.11 -23.87 -7.22
N ALA A 99 0.31 -22.63 -7.50
CA ALA A 99 0.57 -21.65 -6.46
C ALA A 99 -0.77 -21.09 -5.99
N LEU A 100 -1.26 -21.51 -4.81
CA LEU A 100 -2.58 -21.10 -4.32
C LEU A 100 -2.71 -19.57 -4.20
N TYR A 101 -1.59 -18.87 -3.97
CA TYR A 101 -1.55 -17.40 -3.97
C TYR A 101 -1.98 -16.78 -5.32
N LEU A 102 -1.80 -17.49 -6.43
CA LEU A 102 -2.12 -17.01 -7.79
C LEU A 102 -3.48 -17.51 -8.27
N GLU A 103 -3.77 -18.80 -8.09
CA GLU A 103 -4.98 -19.47 -8.58
C GLU A 103 -5.35 -20.63 -7.63
N PRO A 104 -6.63 -21.03 -7.49
CA PRO A 104 -6.99 -22.23 -6.75
C PRO A 104 -6.67 -23.48 -7.58
N GLU A 105 -6.63 -24.64 -6.91
CA GLU A 105 -6.50 -25.90 -7.64
C GLU A 105 -7.74 -26.18 -8.50
N SER A 106 -7.51 -26.60 -9.75
CA SER A 106 -8.59 -27.02 -10.64
C SER A 106 -9.27 -28.29 -10.10
N ARG A 107 -10.60 -28.25 -10.04
CA ARG A 107 -11.45 -29.38 -9.61
C ARG A 107 -11.92 -30.28 -10.76
N GLY A 108 -11.41 -30.04 -11.97
CA GLY A 108 -11.79 -30.78 -13.19
C GLY A 108 -10.62 -30.94 -14.17
N GLY A 109 -10.85 -31.63 -15.28
CA GLY A 109 -9.87 -31.78 -16.37
C GLY A 109 -9.66 -30.52 -17.22
N GLU A 110 -10.24 -29.39 -16.80
CA GLU A 110 -10.32 -28.13 -17.57
C GLU A 110 -8.98 -27.39 -17.64
N ALA A 111 -8.08 -27.63 -16.68
CA ALA A 111 -6.74 -27.06 -16.66
C ALA A 111 -5.67 -28.17 -16.69
N PRO A 112 -5.26 -28.65 -17.87
CA PRO A 112 -4.21 -29.66 -17.97
C PRO A 112 -2.87 -29.06 -17.53
N ASN A 113 -2.36 -29.49 -16.38
CA ASN A 113 -1.08 -29.06 -15.80
C ASN A 113 -0.07 -30.21 -15.64
N ALA A 114 -0.30 -31.35 -16.30
CA ALA A 114 0.50 -32.56 -16.09
C ALA A 114 0.67 -33.41 -17.35
N ILE A 115 1.83 -34.05 -17.46
CA ILE A 115 2.20 -34.96 -18.53
C ILE A 115 2.49 -36.33 -17.91
N ARG A 116 1.86 -37.37 -18.45
CA ARG A 116 2.13 -38.75 -18.05
C ARG A 116 3.48 -39.18 -18.61
N MET A 117 4.31 -39.79 -17.78
CA MET A 117 5.62 -40.30 -18.19
C MET A 117 5.54 -41.72 -18.74
N SER A 118 6.47 -42.07 -19.62
CA SER A 118 6.76 -43.46 -19.99
C SER A 118 7.50 -44.19 -18.86
N SER A 119 7.56 -45.52 -18.94
CA SER A 119 8.32 -46.35 -18.00
C SER A 119 9.81 -46.00 -17.98
N GLU A 120 10.40 -45.69 -19.13
CA GLU A 120 11.80 -45.27 -19.23
C GLU A 120 12.04 -43.91 -18.55
N GLN A 121 11.13 -42.95 -18.76
CA GLN A 121 11.20 -41.63 -18.13
C GLN A 121 11.05 -41.73 -16.60
N MET A 122 10.17 -42.60 -16.11
CA MET A 122 10.02 -42.85 -14.67
C MET A 122 11.30 -43.43 -14.08
N ALA A 123 11.92 -44.41 -14.75
CA ALA A 123 13.17 -45.03 -14.29
C ALA A 123 14.32 -44.00 -14.22
N GLU A 124 14.48 -43.17 -15.26
CA GLU A 124 15.49 -42.09 -15.26
C GLU A 124 15.21 -41.06 -14.15
N ALA A 125 13.96 -40.64 -13.97
CA ALA A 125 13.60 -39.67 -12.92
C ALA A 125 13.91 -40.22 -11.52
N LEU A 126 13.53 -41.45 -11.20
CA LEU A 126 13.83 -42.09 -9.91
C LEU A 126 15.33 -42.21 -9.66
N ALA A 127 16.10 -42.59 -10.68
CA ALA A 127 17.53 -42.79 -10.55
C ALA A 127 18.31 -41.49 -10.29
N ARG A 128 17.79 -40.34 -10.72
CA ARG A 128 18.47 -39.04 -10.68
C ARG A 128 17.98 -38.11 -9.57
N LEU A 129 16.82 -38.39 -8.98
CA LEU A 129 16.13 -37.50 -8.03
C LEU A 129 16.79 -37.43 -6.64
N SER A 130 17.09 -38.58 -6.04
CA SER A 130 17.66 -38.63 -4.68
C SER A 130 18.42 -39.93 -4.44
N PRO A 131 19.34 -39.97 -3.46
CA PRO A 131 20.03 -41.21 -3.10
C PRO A 131 19.07 -42.35 -2.73
N ALA A 132 17.97 -42.04 -2.03
CA ALA A 132 16.97 -43.02 -1.62
C ALA A 132 16.19 -43.57 -2.82
N ALA A 133 15.71 -42.70 -3.71
CA ALA A 133 15.02 -43.14 -4.93
C ALA A 133 15.94 -43.98 -5.84
N LYS A 134 17.21 -43.57 -5.94
CA LYS A 134 18.22 -44.33 -6.69
C LYS A 134 18.46 -45.72 -6.10
N ALA A 135 18.53 -45.84 -4.77
CA ALA A 135 18.66 -47.13 -4.10
C ALA A 135 17.45 -48.05 -4.35
N ILE A 136 16.23 -47.51 -4.32
CA ILE A 136 15.00 -48.23 -4.66
C ILE A 136 15.05 -48.70 -6.12
N ALA A 137 15.44 -47.83 -7.06
CA ALA A 137 15.58 -48.18 -8.47
C ALA A 137 16.59 -49.31 -8.69
N ILE A 138 17.75 -49.27 -8.02
CA ILE A 138 18.75 -50.35 -8.06
C ILE A 138 18.19 -51.66 -7.49
N ALA A 139 17.40 -51.60 -6.41
CA ALA A 139 16.79 -52.78 -5.79
C ALA A 139 15.72 -53.42 -6.69
N GLN A 140 14.97 -52.60 -7.45
CA GLN A 140 13.93 -53.05 -8.37
C GLN A 140 14.48 -53.55 -9.72
N ALA A 141 15.72 -53.19 -10.08
CA ALA A 141 16.34 -53.62 -11.33
C ALA A 141 16.56 -55.16 -11.39
N LYS A 142 16.09 -55.76 -12.50
CA LYS A 142 16.08 -57.23 -12.68
C LYS A 142 17.41 -57.80 -13.17
N THR A 143 18.21 -57.04 -13.92
CA THR A 143 19.48 -57.49 -14.51
C THR A 143 20.68 -56.80 -13.87
N SER A 144 21.84 -57.45 -13.94
CA SER A 144 23.09 -56.87 -13.43
C SER A 144 23.56 -55.68 -14.26
N GLU A 145 23.37 -55.68 -15.59
CA GLU A 145 23.74 -54.54 -16.43
C GLU A 145 22.92 -53.29 -16.08
N GLU A 146 21.62 -53.46 -15.80
CA GLU A 146 20.74 -52.35 -15.45
C GLU A 146 21.12 -51.74 -14.09
N LYS A 147 21.51 -52.58 -13.11
CA LYS A 147 22.03 -52.11 -11.82
C LYS A 147 23.27 -51.24 -11.99
N GLU A 148 24.22 -51.64 -12.82
CA GLU A 148 25.43 -50.87 -13.10
C GLU A 148 25.13 -49.58 -13.87
N ARG A 149 24.20 -49.63 -14.84
CA ARG A 149 23.71 -48.44 -15.55
C ARG A 149 23.15 -47.41 -14.58
N ILE A 150 22.23 -47.81 -13.69
CA ILE A 150 21.61 -46.91 -12.70
C ILE A 150 22.66 -46.36 -11.74
N LYS A 151 23.59 -47.19 -11.25
CA LYS A 151 24.69 -46.72 -10.37
C LYS A 151 25.52 -45.61 -11.02
N ALA A 152 25.80 -45.71 -12.31
CA ALA A 152 26.59 -44.74 -13.06
C ALA A 152 25.88 -43.39 -13.31
N LEU A 153 24.55 -43.33 -13.19
CA LEU A 153 23.80 -42.08 -13.40
C LEU A 153 24.15 -41.04 -12.31
N PRO A 154 24.45 -39.78 -12.67
CA PRO A 154 24.64 -38.74 -11.67
C PRO A 154 23.30 -38.43 -10.98
N LEU A 155 23.39 -37.92 -9.74
CA LEU A 155 22.25 -37.26 -9.13
C LEU A 155 22.18 -35.85 -9.72
N ASP A 156 21.05 -35.50 -10.32
CA ASP A 156 20.87 -34.18 -10.93
C ASP A 156 20.43 -33.14 -9.89
N VAL A 157 20.10 -33.58 -8.67
CA VAL A 157 19.49 -32.74 -7.65
C VAL A 157 20.15 -32.96 -6.28
N GLY A 158 20.70 -31.89 -5.71
CA GLY A 158 21.19 -31.88 -4.34
C GLY A 158 20.01 -31.93 -3.37
N SER A 159 20.02 -32.89 -2.44
CA SER A 159 18.97 -33.03 -1.43
C SER A 159 19.54 -33.38 -0.06
N GLU A 160 19.02 -32.76 0.98
CA GLU A 160 19.42 -32.98 2.38
C GLU A 160 18.19 -33.35 3.22
N GLN A 161 18.36 -34.16 4.26
CA GLN A 161 17.25 -34.48 5.15
C GLN A 161 16.85 -33.25 5.97
N ILE A 162 15.55 -32.98 6.10
CA ILE A 162 15.08 -31.90 6.97
C ILE A 162 15.42 -32.26 8.41
N THR A 163 16.09 -31.34 9.10
CA THR A 163 16.45 -31.48 10.52
C THR A 163 15.42 -30.79 11.41
N ASP A 164 15.34 -31.20 12.69
CA ASP A 164 14.46 -30.57 13.67
C ASP A 164 14.76 -29.07 13.83
N VAL A 165 16.04 -28.68 13.72
CA VAL A 165 16.48 -27.28 13.76
C VAL A 165 15.92 -26.51 12.57
N GLN A 166 16.12 -27.01 11.36
CA GLN A 166 15.61 -26.37 10.14
C GLN A 166 14.08 -26.27 10.16
N TYR A 167 13.42 -27.32 10.63
CA TYR A 167 11.96 -27.34 10.80
C TYR A 167 11.50 -26.24 11.76
N ALA A 168 12.11 -26.14 12.94
CA ALA A 168 11.77 -25.13 13.93
C ALA A 168 12.00 -23.70 13.42
N GLU A 169 13.08 -23.45 12.68
CA GLU A 169 13.36 -22.15 12.08
C GLU A 169 12.24 -21.71 11.11
N VAL A 170 11.85 -22.60 10.19
CA VAL A 170 10.77 -22.33 9.23
C VAL A 170 9.43 -22.16 9.94
N ALA A 171 9.12 -23.01 10.93
CA ALA A 171 7.89 -22.93 11.70
C ALA A 171 7.76 -21.59 12.45
N ILE A 172 8.82 -21.14 13.14
CA ILE A 172 8.85 -19.85 13.84
C ILE A 172 8.69 -18.69 12.85
N SER A 173 9.31 -18.78 11.68
CA SER A 173 9.18 -17.75 10.64
C SER A 173 7.76 -17.63 10.11
N LEU A 174 7.07 -18.76 9.91
CA LEU A 174 5.67 -18.79 9.49
C LEU A 174 4.72 -18.38 10.62
N GLU A 175 5.05 -18.61 11.88
CA GLU A 175 4.27 -18.07 13.00
C GLU A 175 4.37 -16.54 13.07
N LYS A 176 5.58 -15.98 12.90
CA LYS A 176 5.81 -14.52 12.87
C LYS A 176 5.20 -13.84 11.66
N ALA A 177 5.21 -14.52 10.50
CA ALA A 177 4.72 -14.01 9.23
C ALA A 177 3.98 -15.12 8.48
N ALA A 178 2.73 -15.33 8.90
CA ALA A 178 1.86 -16.35 8.35
C ALA A 178 1.53 -16.10 6.87
N PRO A 179 1.34 -17.17 6.07
CA PRO A 179 0.76 -17.03 4.75
C PRO A 179 -0.57 -16.28 4.83
N VAL A 180 -0.78 -15.36 3.90
CA VAL A 180 -2.08 -14.71 3.76
C VAL A 180 -3.13 -15.72 3.33
N ARG A 181 -4.39 -15.42 3.62
CA ARG A 181 -5.50 -16.18 3.07
C ARG A 181 -5.54 -16.01 1.55
N PHE A 182 -5.27 -17.11 0.82
CA PHE A 182 -5.04 -17.06 -0.62
C PHE A 182 -6.27 -16.64 -1.43
N ASP A 183 -7.46 -17.06 -1.03
CA ASP A 183 -8.74 -16.61 -1.59
C ASP A 183 -8.86 -15.09 -1.60
N LEU A 184 -8.60 -14.47 -0.46
CA LEU A 184 -8.65 -13.03 -0.28
C LEU A 184 -7.50 -12.31 -1.00
N ALA A 185 -6.28 -12.86 -0.97
CA ALA A 185 -5.14 -12.31 -1.68
C ALA A 185 -5.38 -12.29 -3.21
N ARG A 186 -5.99 -13.34 -3.75
CA ARG A 186 -6.37 -13.38 -5.16
C ARG A 186 -7.42 -12.30 -5.48
N GLN A 187 -8.43 -12.12 -4.63
CA GLN A 187 -9.43 -11.05 -4.81
C GLN A 187 -8.77 -9.67 -4.86
N VAL A 188 -7.80 -9.40 -3.97
CA VAL A 188 -7.11 -8.11 -3.92
C VAL A 188 -6.41 -7.76 -5.22
N ARG A 189 -5.70 -8.74 -5.79
CA ARG A 189 -4.96 -8.59 -7.05
C ARG A 189 -5.85 -8.24 -8.24
N VAL A 190 -7.16 -8.50 -8.15
CA VAL A 190 -8.13 -8.12 -9.17
C VAL A 190 -8.37 -6.62 -9.19
N PHE A 191 -8.46 -6.00 -8.01
CA PHE A 191 -8.87 -4.60 -7.88
C PHE A 191 -7.69 -3.65 -7.82
N GLU A 192 -6.54 -4.10 -7.31
CA GLU A 192 -5.30 -3.33 -7.22
C GLU A 192 -4.91 -2.65 -8.56
N PRO A 193 -5.02 -3.28 -9.75
CA PRO A 193 -4.68 -2.62 -11.01
C PRO A 193 -5.63 -1.48 -11.39
N TYR A 194 -6.84 -1.47 -10.85
CA TYR A 194 -7.89 -0.53 -11.23
C TYR A 194 -8.03 0.64 -10.26
N LEU A 195 -7.74 0.45 -8.97
CA LEU A 195 -8.07 1.42 -7.92
C LEU A 195 -6.84 1.86 -7.12
N GLN A 196 -6.89 3.10 -6.65
CA GLN A 196 -5.95 3.66 -5.70
C GLN A 196 -6.69 4.60 -4.75
N TYR A 197 -6.34 4.60 -3.46
CA TYR A 197 -6.82 5.62 -2.53
C TYR A 197 -6.20 6.97 -2.82
N VAL A 198 -6.97 8.03 -2.59
CA VAL A 198 -6.51 9.40 -2.76
C VAL A 198 -7.00 10.30 -1.63
N GLU A 199 -6.06 10.99 -0.99
CA GLU A 199 -6.31 12.04 -0.02
C GLU A 199 -5.88 13.37 -0.64
N LEU A 200 -6.78 14.35 -0.65
CA LEU A 200 -6.49 15.71 -1.11
C LEU A 200 -6.72 16.67 0.05
N SER A 201 -5.70 17.44 0.43
CA SER A 201 -5.72 18.36 1.56
C SER A 201 -5.33 19.75 1.12
N LEU A 202 -6.17 20.74 1.43
CA LEU A 202 -5.92 22.16 1.19
C LEU A 202 -5.60 22.84 2.51
N THR A 203 -4.43 23.45 2.64
CA THR A 203 -3.98 24.15 3.85
C THR A 203 -3.64 25.60 3.55
N GLY A 204 -3.67 26.46 4.57
CA GLY A 204 -3.27 27.87 4.47
C GLY A 204 -4.26 28.81 3.74
N ALA A 205 -5.33 28.27 3.16
CA ALA A 205 -6.31 29.07 2.41
C ALA A 205 -7.18 29.99 3.29
N ALA A 206 -7.34 29.68 4.58
CA ALA A 206 -8.09 30.50 5.52
C ALA A 206 -7.18 31.56 6.15
N ILE A 207 -7.48 32.84 5.91
CA ILE A 207 -6.71 33.95 6.49
C ILE A 207 -7.21 34.22 7.91
N GLN A 208 -6.29 34.22 8.87
CA GLN A 208 -6.60 34.40 10.28
C GLN A 208 -6.87 35.88 10.59
N ARG A 209 -7.83 36.13 11.49
CA ARG A 209 -8.12 37.47 11.98
C ARG A 209 -6.95 37.97 12.83
N HIS A 210 -6.44 39.16 12.55
CA HIS A 210 -5.36 39.77 13.32
C HIS A 210 -5.84 41.07 13.98
N ARG A 211 -5.52 41.24 15.28
CA ARG A 211 -5.89 42.44 16.06
C ARG A 211 -4.65 43.28 16.26
N LEU A 212 -4.70 44.53 15.78
CA LEU A 212 -3.61 45.49 15.97
C LEU A 212 -3.88 46.36 17.19
N ALA A 213 -2.86 46.60 17.99
CA ALA A 213 -2.91 47.56 19.08
C ALA A 213 -2.03 48.76 18.73
N ILE A 214 -2.57 49.97 18.87
CA ILE A 214 -1.79 51.20 18.70
C ILE A 214 -0.69 51.24 19.78
N PRO A 215 0.56 51.62 19.44
CA PRO A 215 1.61 51.78 20.42
C PRO A 215 1.22 52.75 21.54
N GLN A 216 1.59 52.45 22.78
CA GLN A 216 1.30 53.29 23.95
C GLN A 216 1.88 54.71 23.82
N SER A 217 2.99 54.85 23.12
CA SER A 217 3.65 56.13 22.77
C SER A 217 2.72 57.06 21.98
N ILE A 218 1.96 56.52 21.03
CA ILE A 218 0.99 57.26 20.21
C ILE A 218 -0.35 57.38 20.94
N GLN A 219 -0.80 56.31 21.63
CA GLN A 219 -2.10 56.27 22.31
C GLN A 219 -2.25 57.36 23.39
N LYS A 220 -1.15 57.71 24.08
CA LYS A 220 -1.13 58.74 25.15
C LYS A 220 -1.38 60.16 24.64
N LEU A 221 -1.31 60.40 23.33
CA LEU A 221 -1.59 61.69 22.69
C LEU A 221 -3.08 61.99 22.56
N GLY A 222 -3.93 61.09 23.06
CA GLY A 222 -5.39 61.16 22.90
C GLY A 222 -5.85 60.43 21.64
N GLY A 223 -7.15 60.16 21.54
CA GLY A 223 -7.71 59.50 20.37
C GLY A 223 -9.22 59.63 20.35
N ASN A 224 -9.77 59.82 19.15
CA ASN A 224 -11.20 59.71 18.90
C ASN A 224 -11.61 58.27 19.26
N GLU A 225 -12.58 58.13 20.18
CA GLU A 225 -13.09 56.82 20.62
C GLU A 225 -13.52 55.96 19.44
N GLU A 226 -14.01 56.55 18.35
CA GLU A 226 -14.41 55.86 17.13
C GLU A 226 -13.21 55.25 16.37
N LEU A 227 -12.10 55.98 16.28
CA LEU A 227 -10.90 55.56 15.55
C LEU A 227 -10.09 54.54 16.37
N VAL A 228 -10.02 54.75 17.68
CA VAL A 228 -9.44 53.80 18.65
C VAL A 228 -10.31 52.53 18.75
N SER A 229 -11.64 52.66 18.69
CA SER A 229 -12.57 51.54 18.62
C SER A 229 -12.38 50.76 17.33
N ARG A 230 -12.34 51.40 16.15
CA ARG A 230 -12.09 50.74 14.85
C ARG A 230 -10.78 49.96 14.79
N LEU A 231 -9.74 50.43 15.46
CA LEU A 231 -8.45 49.74 15.55
C LEU A 231 -8.45 48.62 16.62
N ARG A 232 -9.19 48.81 17.71
CA ARG A 232 -9.38 47.81 18.78
C ARG A 232 -10.36 46.71 18.40
N THR A 233 -11.41 46.98 17.63
CA THR A 233 -12.19 45.94 16.95
C THR A 233 -11.24 45.38 15.92
N THR A 234 -10.83 44.14 16.13
CA THR A 234 -10.08 43.30 15.21
C THR A 234 -10.20 43.81 13.79
N PHE A 235 -9.08 44.14 13.14
CA PHE A 235 -9.05 44.38 11.71
C PHE A 235 -9.67 43.15 11.06
N GLU A 236 -10.97 43.21 10.74
CA GLU A 236 -11.65 42.19 9.96
C GLU A 236 -11.16 42.42 8.53
N LEU A 237 -9.90 42.04 8.28
CA LEU A 237 -9.21 42.21 6.99
C LEU A 237 -9.97 41.51 5.85
N ILE A 238 -10.97 40.70 6.18
CA ILE A 238 -11.83 39.96 5.26
C ILE A 238 -13.24 39.89 5.86
N GLU A 239 -14.14 40.70 5.33
CA GLU A 239 -15.57 40.49 5.53
C GLU A 239 -15.98 39.13 4.96
N LYS A 240 -16.90 38.42 5.64
CA LYS A 240 -17.42 37.13 5.14
C LYS A 240 -18.02 37.33 3.75
N GLY A 241 -17.39 36.75 2.72
CA GLY A 241 -17.84 36.83 1.33
C GLY A 241 -17.10 37.86 0.46
N SER A 242 -16.05 38.52 0.97
CA SER A 242 -15.19 39.35 0.12
C SER A 242 -14.40 38.50 -0.89
N LYS A 243 -13.82 39.15 -1.92
CA LYS A 243 -12.99 38.51 -2.95
C LYS A 243 -11.78 37.72 -2.40
N LEU A 244 -11.43 37.98 -1.14
CA LEU A 244 -10.34 37.35 -0.40
C LEU A 244 -10.72 36.01 0.27
N SER A 245 -11.96 35.55 0.11
CA SER A 245 -12.41 34.26 0.67
C SER A 245 -11.95 33.07 -0.17
N SER A 246 -11.43 32.03 0.49
CA SER A 246 -11.05 30.74 -0.11
C SER A 246 -12.22 29.85 -0.56
N LYS A 247 -13.46 30.24 -0.28
CA LYS A 247 -14.63 29.37 -0.51
C LYS A 247 -14.74 28.87 -1.96
N HIS A 248 -14.46 29.74 -2.92
CA HIS A 248 -14.50 29.39 -4.34
C HIS A 248 -13.43 28.33 -4.71
N LEU A 249 -12.28 28.31 -4.04
CA LEU A 249 -11.24 27.29 -4.21
C LEU A 249 -11.65 25.97 -3.57
N GLU A 250 -12.27 26.02 -2.39
CA GLU A 250 -12.81 24.82 -1.73
C GLU A 250 -13.90 24.17 -2.58
N ASP A 251 -14.82 24.98 -3.12
CA ASP A 251 -15.88 24.51 -4.03
C ASP A 251 -15.28 23.90 -5.30
N ALA A 252 -14.28 24.55 -5.91
CA ALA A 252 -13.59 24.01 -7.09
C ALA A 252 -12.85 22.69 -6.79
N LEU A 253 -12.20 22.57 -5.63
CA LEU A 253 -11.55 21.31 -5.21
C LEU A 253 -12.59 20.21 -4.96
N ASN A 254 -13.75 20.56 -4.40
CA ASN A 254 -14.86 19.62 -4.19
C ASN A 254 -15.44 19.11 -5.51
N VAL A 255 -15.50 19.94 -6.56
CA VAL A 255 -15.85 19.50 -7.92
C VAL A 255 -14.82 18.49 -8.44
N ILE A 256 -13.53 18.78 -8.34
CA ILE A 256 -12.47 17.83 -8.74
C ILE A 256 -12.60 16.51 -7.98
N ARG A 257 -12.82 16.56 -6.66
CA ARG A 257 -13.08 15.37 -5.85
C ARG A 257 -14.29 14.59 -6.38
N LYS A 258 -15.41 15.24 -6.64
CA LYS A 258 -16.65 14.59 -7.10
C LYS A 258 -16.50 13.92 -8.47
N ASP A 259 -15.77 14.53 -9.37
CA ASP A 259 -15.67 14.09 -10.77
C ASP A 259 -14.68 12.93 -10.94
N PHE A 260 -13.53 13.00 -10.26
CA PHE A 260 -12.45 12.03 -10.44
C PHE A 260 -12.38 10.93 -9.38
N THR A 261 -13.02 11.13 -8.23
CA THR A 261 -12.89 10.21 -7.10
C THR A 261 -14.25 9.81 -6.55
N ARG A 262 -14.33 8.64 -5.92
CA ARG A 262 -15.55 8.13 -5.28
C ARG A 262 -15.29 7.87 -3.81
N SER A 263 -16.26 8.23 -2.96
CA SER A 263 -16.17 7.93 -1.53
C SER A 263 -16.66 6.51 -1.28
N LEU A 264 -15.90 5.77 -0.48
CA LEU A 264 -16.29 4.46 0.06
C LEU A 264 -16.75 4.59 1.52
N GLY A 265 -17.36 5.72 1.87
CA GLY A 265 -17.78 6.00 3.24
C GLY A 265 -16.59 6.23 4.18
N LYS A 266 -16.49 5.42 5.24
CA LYS A 266 -15.46 5.55 6.29
C LYS A 266 -14.04 5.28 5.79
N ASP A 267 -13.94 4.57 4.67
CA ASP A 267 -12.66 4.12 4.10
C ASP A 267 -11.98 5.19 3.23
N GLY A 268 -12.63 6.35 3.08
CA GLY A 268 -12.07 7.49 2.36
C GLY A 268 -12.48 7.51 0.89
N ARG A 269 -11.59 7.97 0.02
CA ARG A 269 -11.87 8.19 -1.40
C ARG A 269 -10.90 7.42 -2.28
N VAL A 270 -11.43 6.81 -3.32
CA VAL A 270 -10.67 6.08 -4.34
C VAL A 270 -10.75 6.79 -5.68
N VAL A 271 -9.72 6.58 -6.49
CA VAL A 271 -9.61 7.02 -7.89
C VAL A 271 -9.29 5.80 -8.74
N LEU A 272 -9.81 5.78 -9.97
CA LEU A 272 -9.39 4.79 -10.96
C LEU A 272 -7.96 5.11 -11.43
N LYS A 273 -7.06 4.12 -11.43
CA LYS A 273 -5.68 4.31 -11.91
C LYS A 273 -5.63 4.85 -13.34
N ALA A 274 -6.56 4.42 -14.20
CA ALA A 274 -6.72 4.96 -15.56
C ALA A 274 -7.14 6.44 -15.60
N ALA A 275 -7.88 6.92 -14.59
CA ALA A 275 -8.32 8.32 -14.49
C ALA A 275 -7.30 9.22 -13.79
N LYS A 276 -6.28 8.64 -13.13
CA LYS A 276 -5.27 9.37 -12.35
C LYS A 276 -4.51 10.44 -13.15
N PRO A 277 -4.08 10.21 -14.43
CA PRO A 277 -3.39 11.25 -15.19
C PRO A 277 -4.23 12.51 -15.37
N TYR A 278 -5.52 12.35 -15.66
CA TYR A 278 -6.45 13.47 -15.80
C TYR A 278 -6.70 14.19 -14.47
N LEU A 279 -6.76 13.45 -13.35
CA LEU A 279 -6.83 14.07 -12.03
C LEU A 279 -5.60 14.95 -11.77
N LEU A 280 -4.39 14.44 -12.05
CA LEU A 280 -3.15 15.20 -11.84
C LEU A 280 -3.10 16.48 -12.68
N GLU A 281 -3.54 16.43 -13.93
CA GLU A 281 -3.67 17.61 -14.80
C GLU A 281 -4.58 18.67 -14.15
N ARG A 282 -5.75 18.26 -13.65
CA ARG A 282 -6.71 19.16 -13.00
C ARG A 282 -6.20 19.72 -11.67
N LEU A 283 -5.41 18.96 -10.91
CA LEU A 283 -4.76 19.44 -9.69
C LEU A 283 -3.62 20.42 -10.02
N ALA A 284 -2.91 20.24 -11.12
CA ALA A 284 -1.91 21.19 -11.60
C ALA A 284 -2.56 22.54 -11.98
N ASP A 285 -3.64 22.51 -12.75
CA ASP A 285 -4.43 23.72 -13.04
C ASP A 285 -4.94 24.40 -11.77
N PHE A 286 -5.39 23.62 -10.80
CA PHE A 286 -5.84 24.13 -9.52
C PHE A 286 -4.72 24.84 -8.76
N ARG A 287 -3.50 24.29 -8.76
CA ARG A 287 -2.32 24.91 -8.12
C ARG A 287 -1.97 26.26 -8.72
N VAL A 288 -2.08 26.41 -10.04
CA VAL A 288 -1.86 27.70 -10.70
C VAL A 288 -2.88 28.73 -10.21
N ARG A 289 -4.15 28.34 -10.08
CA ARG A 289 -5.21 29.22 -9.52
C ARG A 289 -4.98 29.54 -8.05
N LEU A 290 -4.51 28.57 -7.28
CA LEU A 290 -4.19 28.73 -5.86
C LEU A 290 -3.05 29.74 -5.64
N ALA A 291 -1.97 29.62 -6.42
CA ALA A 291 -0.83 30.53 -6.37
C ALA A 291 -1.24 31.96 -6.77
N ARG A 292 -2.08 32.11 -7.80
CA ARG A 292 -2.64 33.39 -8.19
C ARG A 292 -3.48 34.00 -7.08
N HIS A 293 -4.39 33.23 -6.48
CA HIS A 293 -5.21 33.70 -5.37
C HIS A 293 -4.37 34.13 -4.16
N GLN A 294 -3.33 33.37 -3.82
CA GLN A 294 -2.40 33.75 -2.75
C GLN A 294 -1.72 35.10 -3.01
N SER A 295 -1.28 35.33 -4.26
CA SER A 295 -0.68 36.62 -4.65
C SER A 295 -1.68 37.77 -4.61
N ASP A 296 -2.90 37.54 -5.12
CA ASP A 296 -3.97 38.56 -5.12
C ASP A 296 -4.35 38.93 -3.68
N VAL A 297 -4.48 37.93 -2.80
CA VAL A 297 -4.71 38.10 -1.36
C VAL A 297 -3.60 38.91 -0.71
N ALA A 298 -2.34 38.57 -0.95
CA ALA A 298 -1.21 39.26 -0.34
C ALA A 298 -1.16 40.74 -0.77
N ALA A 299 -1.42 41.02 -2.05
CA ALA A 299 -1.43 42.37 -2.60
C ALA A 299 -2.58 43.23 -2.04
N GLU A 300 -3.80 42.70 -2.02
CA GLU A 300 -4.97 43.42 -1.51
C GLU A 300 -4.89 43.62 0.01
N LEU A 301 -4.36 42.64 0.74
CA LEU A 301 -4.09 42.75 2.18
C LEU A 301 -3.06 43.84 2.48
N GLN A 302 -1.95 43.89 1.72
CA GLN A 302 -0.93 44.92 1.90
C GLN A 302 -1.50 46.32 1.62
N LYS A 303 -2.31 46.45 0.57
CA LYS A 303 -2.98 47.72 0.25
C LYS A 303 -3.88 48.18 1.41
N HIS A 304 -4.68 47.29 1.98
CA HIS A 304 -5.52 47.63 3.14
C HIS A 304 -4.70 48.01 4.38
N LEU A 305 -3.56 47.35 4.63
CA LEU A 305 -2.64 47.72 5.72
C LEU A 305 -2.03 49.11 5.50
N ASP A 306 -1.60 49.41 4.28
CA ASP A 306 -0.99 50.70 3.92
C ASP A 306 -2.00 51.85 4.01
N GLU A 307 -3.22 51.67 3.51
CA GLU A 307 -4.32 52.64 3.63
C GLU A 307 -4.66 52.92 5.10
N SER A 308 -4.71 51.87 5.91
CA SER A 308 -4.97 51.97 7.34
C SER A 308 -3.85 52.71 8.08
N ARG A 309 -2.60 52.41 7.75
CA ARG A 309 -1.42 53.11 8.28
C ARG A 309 -1.49 54.59 7.93
N ALA A 310 -1.81 54.92 6.67
CA ALA A 310 -1.95 56.31 6.24
C ALA A 310 -3.05 57.07 7.00
N GLN A 311 -4.18 56.43 7.30
CA GLN A 311 -5.25 57.03 8.11
C GLN A 311 -4.80 57.32 9.55
N ILE A 312 -4.04 56.40 10.17
CA ILE A 312 -3.50 56.61 11.52
C ILE A 312 -2.50 57.76 11.52
N VAL A 313 -1.56 57.77 10.56
CA VAL A 313 -0.57 58.84 10.43
C VAL A 313 -1.26 60.18 10.25
N ALA A 314 -2.22 60.29 9.33
CA ALA A 314 -2.96 61.52 9.08
C ALA A 314 -3.71 62.03 10.32
N TYR A 315 -4.25 61.12 11.14
CA TYR A 315 -4.96 61.48 12.37
C TYR A 315 -4.01 61.98 13.48
N TYR A 316 -2.89 61.28 13.72
CA TYR A 316 -1.99 61.58 14.82
C TYR A 316 -0.95 62.67 14.51
N LEU A 317 -0.66 62.92 13.24
CA LEU A 317 0.29 63.96 12.82
C LEU A 317 0.00 65.36 13.44
N PRO A 318 -1.23 65.91 13.37
CA PRO A 318 -1.52 67.19 14.01
C PRO A 318 -1.38 67.15 15.54
N LEU A 319 -1.72 66.03 16.19
CA LEU A 319 -1.59 65.86 17.64
C LEU A 319 -0.11 65.84 18.09
N VAL A 320 0.76 65.18 17.31
CA VAL A 320 2.20 65.15 17.58
C VAL A 320 2.83 66.53 17.43
N LEU A 321 2.43 67.30 16.41
CA LEU A 321 2.95 68.64 16.17
C LEU A 321 2.53 69.66 17.25
N ASP A 322 1.32 69.50 17.80
CA ASP A 322 0.81 70.34 18.89
C ASP A 322 1.42 69.96 20.25
N MET A 323 1.30 68.68 20.64
CA MET A 323 1.72 68.21 21.95
C MET A 323 3.24 68.06 22.09
N GLN A 324 3.96 67.85 20.98
CA GLN A 324 5.41 67.67 20.93
C GLN A 324 5.95 66.71 22.01
N PRO A 325 5.59 65.41 21.95
CA PRO A 325 5.90 64.47 23.01
C PRO A 325 7.40 64.37 23.29
N ASP A 326 7.77 64.25 24.56
CA ASP A 326 9.17 64.13 24.99
C ASP A 326 9.90 62.94 24.34
N ALA A 327 9.15 61.87 24.05
CA ALA A 327 9.66 60.70 23.33
C ALA A 327 10.18 61.03 21.92
N LEU A 328 9.60 62.03 21.25
CA LEU A 328 10.06 62.57 19.97
C LEU A 328 11.12 63.66 20.18
N ARG A 329 10.92 64.58 21.14
CA ARG A 329 11.88 65.66 21.44
C ARG A 329 13.28 65.14 21.77
N GLY A 330 13.38 64.00 22.46
CA GLY A 330 14.66 63.36 22.77
C GLY A 330 15.39 62.76 21.56
N GLN A 331 14.78 62.74 20.38
CA GLN A 331 15.33 62.11 19.16
C GLN A 331 15.70 63.13 18.06
N VAL A 332 15.29 64.40 18.20
CA VAL A 332 15.58 65.46 17.23
C VAL A 332 16.67 66.41 17.75
N SER A 333 17.58 66.83 16.86
CA SER A 333 18.64 67.80 17.20
C SER A 333 18.06 69.23 17.21
N TYR A 334 18.26 69.95 18.32
CA TYR A 334 17.92 71.37 18.57
C TYR A 334 16.99 72.06 17.55
N GLY A 335 15.71 72.19 17.88
CA GLY A 335 14.75 72.95 17.07
C GLY A 335 13.29 72.61 17.38
N LYS A 336 12.36 73.35 16.74
CA LYS A 336 10.94 73.00 16.71
C LYS A 336 10.77 71.75 15.84
N ILE A 337 10.07 70.73 16.36
CA ILE A 337 9.77 69.49 15.61
C ILE A 337 9.12 69.84 14.27
N SER A 338 9.72 69.38 13.18
CA SER A 338 9.14 69.53 11.84
C SER A 338 8.04 68.50 11.58
N GLU A 339 7.20 68.76 10.58
CA GLU A 339 6.20 67.78 10.12
C GLU A 339 6.84 66.47 9.64
N GLU A 340 8.03 66.57 9.04
CA GLU A 340 8.79 65.41 8.58
C GLU A 340 9.29 64.56 9.76
N ASP A 341 9.80 65.20 10.83
CA ASP A 341 10.22 64.51 12.06
C ASP A 341 9.04 63.81 12.74
N ALA A 342 7.90 64.49 12.84
CA ALA A 342 6.68 63.93 13.42
C ALA A 342 6.17 62.73 12.62
N ARG A 343 6.17 62.83 11.29
CA ARG A 343 5.74 61.76 10.39
C ARG A 343 6.67 60.56 10.46
N HIS A 344 7.98 60.77 10.44
CA HIS A 344 8.97 59.69 10.58
C HIS A 344 8.86 58.97 11.93
N TRP A 345 8.62 59.72 13.01
CA TRP A 345 8.45 59.14 14.34
C TRP A 345 7.18 58.28 14.44
N ILE A 346 6.03 58.78 13.98
CA ILE A 346 4.79 57.99 13.94
C ILE A 346 5.00 56.72 13.11
N ASP A 347 5.61 56.85 11.93
CA ASP A 347 5.89 55.71 11.05
C ASP A 347 6.82 54.67 11.70
N ALA A 348 7.84 55.12 12.43
CA ALA A 348 8.75 54.23 13.16
C ALA A 348 8.04 53.50 14.30
N GLU A 349 7.16 54.17 15.03
CA GLU A 349 6.35 53.57 16.09
C GLU A 349 5.33 52.56 15.52
N LEU A 350 4.69 52.87 14.38
CA LEU A 350 3.76 51.96 13.72
C LEU A 350 4.47 50.74 13.12
N ASN A 351 5.68 50.89 12.57
CA ASN A 351 6.47 49.76 12.04
C ASN A 351 6.79 48.68 13.09
N ARG A 352 6.74 49.03 14.38
CA ARG A 352 6.95 48.08 15.48
C ARG A 352 5.76 47.14 15.69
N VAL A 353 4.56 47.51 15.25
CA VAL A 353 3.31 46.78 15.53
C VAL A 353 2.52 46.40 14.28
N PHE A 354 2.74 47.07 13.14
CA PHE A 354 2.09 46.74 11.87
C PHE A 354 2.81 45.57 11.19
N PRO A 355 2.14 44.42 10.99
CA PRO A 355 2.70 43.30 10.24
C PRO A 355 2.70 43.60 8.74
N SER A 356 3.53 42.88 7.98
CA SER A 356 3.42 42.82 6.51
C SER A 356 2.36 41.79 6.10
N ALA A 357 1.81 41.92 4.89
CA ALA A 357 0.89 40.92 4.36
C ALA A 357 1.54 39.52 4.29
N ALA A 358 2.84 39.44 4.00
CA ALA A 358 3.60 38.19 3.99
C ALA A 358 3.68 37.50 5.37
N ALA A 359 3.63 38.28 6.46
CA ALA A 359 3.59 37.72 7.82
C ALA A 359 2.19 37.20 8.22
N LEU A 360 1.14 37.64 7.53
CA LEU A 360 -0.25 37.30 7.82
C LEU A 360 -0.80 36.18 6.92
N VAL A 361 -0.28 36.06 5.69
CA VAL A 361 -0.70 35.04 4.72
C VAL A 361 0.17 33.80 4.90
N GLN A 362 -0.43 32.71 5.39
CA GLN A 362 0.20 31.40 5.36
C GLN A 362 0.33 30.89 3.92
N GLU A 363 1.31 30.03 3.66
CA GLU A 363 1.45 29.38 2.36
C GLU A 363 0.18 28.56 2.05
N MET A 364 -0.48 28.89 0.94
CA MET A 364 -1.66 28.18 0.47
C MET A 364 -1.21 26.97 -0.34
N LYS A 365 -1.44 25.77 0.19
CA LYS A 365 -0.89 24.53 -0.38
C LYS A 365 -1.95 23.46 -0.59
N LEU A 366 -1.85 22.78 -1.73
CA LEU A 366 -2.60 21.56 -2.03
C LEU A 366 -1.66 20.36 -1.99
N ASP A 367 -1.88 19.46 -1.04
CA ASP A 367 -1.20 18.18 -0.91
C ASP A 367 -2.11 17.03 -1.39
N GLU A 368 -1.54 16.15 -2.21
CA GLU A 368 -2.14 14.89 -2.64
C GLU A 368 -1.33 13.70 -2.14
N ARG A 369 -2.03 12.67 -1.64
CA ARG A 369 -1.42 11.38 -1.25
C ARG A 369 -2.18 10.25 -1.92
N PHE A 370 -1.42 9.36 -2.56
CA PHE A 370 -1.97 8.15 -3.14
C PHE A 370 -1.53 6.93 -2.32
N LYS A 371 -2.45 6.01 -2.05
CA LYS A 371 -2.16 4.76 -1.31
C LYS A 371 -2.73 3.58 -2.10
N GLU A 372 -1.99 2.48 -2.14
CA GLU A 372 -2.48 1.26 -2.76
C GLU A 372 -3.60 0.64 -1.92
N VAL A 373 -4.50 -0.10 -2.58
CA VAL A 373 -5.51 -0.89 -1.88
C VAL A 373 -4.84 -2.14 -1.32
N THR A 374 -4.98 -2.39 -0.02
CA THR A 374 -4.32 -3.51 0.66
C THR A 374 -5.28 -4.66 0.95
N PHE A 375 -4.72 -5.81 1.34
CA PHE A 375 -5.46 -6.98 1.80
C PHE A 375 -6.47 -6.63 2.89
N GLU A 376 -6.06 -5.89 3.91
CA GLU A 376 -6.88 -5.54 5.07
C GLU A 376 -8.10 -4.68 4.68
N THR A 377 -7.94 -3.87 3.63
CA THR A 377 -8.99 -2.97 3.17
C THR A 377 -10.04 -3.70 2.33
N LEU A 378 -9.62 -4.69 1.57
CA LEU A 378 -10.46 -5.51 0.70
C LEU A 378 -11.11 -6.70 1.43
N ASN A 379 -10.54 -7.15 2.55
CA ASN A 379 -11.09 -8.20 3.40
C ASN A 379 -12.30 -7.73 4.25
N ARG A 380 -12.89 -6.59 3.91
CA ARG A 380 -14.14 -6.14 4.53
C ARG A 380 -15.29 -6.52 3.62
N ASP A 381 -16.27 -7.19 4.20
CA ASP A 381 -17.45 -7.70 3.48
C ASP A 381 -18.20 -6.62 2.69
N ASP A 382 -18.10 -5.35 3.10
CA ASP A 382 -18.76 -4.20 2.47
C ASP A 382 -17.93 -3.50 1.38
N PHE A 383 -16.62 -3.77 1.27
CA PHE A 383 -15.74 -3.01 0.38
C PHE A 383 -16.07 -3.24 -1.10
N LEU A 384 -16.24 -4.51 -1.50
CA LEU A 384 -16.52 -4.86 -2.89
C LEU A 384 -17.86 -4.27 -3.36
N ASP A 385 -18.87 -4.33 -2.50
CA ASP A 385 -20.17 -3.74 -2.77
C ASP A 385 -20.08 -2.22 -2.86
N ALA A 386 -19.32 -1.57 -1.96
CA ALA A 386 -19.07 -0.14 -2.00
C ALA A 386 -18.38 0.29 -3.31
N VAL A 387 -17.39 -0.47 -3.79
CA VAL A 387 -16.69 -0.22 -5.05
C VAL A 387 -17.62 -0.39 -6.26
N LYS A 388 -18.43 -1.45 -6.28
CA LYS A 388 -19.40 -1.70 -7.36
C LYS A 388 -20.45 -0.59 -7.43
N ILE A 389 -20.96 -0.14 -6.27
CA ILE A 389 -21.89 1.01 -6.17
C ILE A 389 -21.22 2.31 -6.63
N ALA A 390 -19.96 2.53 -6.25
CA ALA A 390 -19.20 3.73 -6.61
C ALA A 390 -18.88 3.84 -8.11
N TYR A 391 -18.67 2.71 -8.78
CA TYR A 391 -18.29 2.62 -10.19
C TYR A 391 -19.18 1.63 -10.98
N PRO A 392 -20.48 1.93 -11.15
CA PRO A 392 -21.43 1.00 -11.78
C PRO A 392 -21.19 0.79 -13.28
N LYS A 393 -20.43 1.68 -13.92
CA LYS A 393 -20.13 1.63 -15.36
C LYS A 393 -18.90 0.78 -15.69
N LEU A 394 -18.09 0.42 -14.69
CA LEU A 394 -16.95 -0.45 -14.93
C LEU A 394 -17.47 -1.89 -14.99
N ASN A 395 -17.00 -2.66 -15.97
CA ASN A 395 -17.36 -4.06 -16.11
C ASN A 395 -16.61 -4.88 -15.05
N TRP A 396 -17.09 -4.85 -13.82
CA TRP A 396 -16.54 -5.62 -12.71
C TRP A 396 -16.63 -7.13 -12.98
N ASP A 397 -17.59 -7.58 -13.79
CA ASP A 397 -17.68 -8.97 -14.21
C ASP A 397 -16.53 -9.37 -15.15
N LYS A 398 -15.94 -8.43 -15.90
CA LYS A 398 -14.72 -8.67 -16.67
C LYS A 398 -13.51 -8.78 -15.74
N ALA A 399 -13.36 -7.86 -14.78
CA ALA A 399 -12.28 -7.94 -13.78
C ALA A 399 -12.40 -9.24 -12.96
N HIS A 400 -13.62 -9.60 -12.55
CA HIS A 400 -13.91 -10.86 -11.88
C HIS A 400 -13.71 -12.08 -12.80
N ARG A 401 -13.97 -11.99 -14.11
CA ARG A 401 -13.65 -13.08 -15.05
C ARG A 401 -12.15 -13.21 -15.34
N GLU A 402 -11.39 -12.12 -15.35
CA GLU A 402 -9.92 -12.18 -15.38
C GLU A 402 -9.38 -12.88 -14.13
N PHE A 403 -10.11 -12.80 -13.02
CA PHE A 403 -9.91 -13.58 -11.79
C PHE A 403 -10.39 -15.03 -11.88
N LEU A 404 -11.58 -15.30 -12.43
CA LEU A 404 -12.11 -16.66 -12.63
C LEU A 404 -11.32 -17.44 -13.70
N ALA A 405 -10.74 -16.76 -14.69
CA ALA A 405 -9.82 -17.35 -15.67
C ALA A 405 -8.54 -17.89 -15.00
N ALA A 406 -8.24 -17.45 -13.78
CA ALA A 406 -7.27 -18.04 -12.87
C ALA A 406 -7.95 -19.01 -11.87
N GLY A 407 -8.96 -19.77 -12.29
CA GLY A 407 -9.36 -21.05 -11.67
C GLY A 407 -10.53 -21.06 -10.66
N GLU A 408 -11.12 -19.93 -10.27
CA GLU A 408 -12.34 -19.97 -9.43
C GLU A 408 -13.58 -20.30 -10.27
N SER A 409 -14.42 -21.21 -9.76
CA SER A 409 -15.75 -21.52 -10.33
C SER A 409 -16.82 -20.97 -9.39
N ASP A 410 -17.84 -20.33 -9.96
CA ASP A 410 -18.94 -19.72 -9.22
C ASP A 410 -19.57 -20.72 -8.25
N ARG A 411 -19.53 -20.40 -6.96
CA ARG A 411 -20.45 -20.98 -5.97
C ARG A 411 -21.56 -19.97 -5.75
N HIS A 412 -22.72 -20.24 -6.36
CA HIS A 412 -24.01 -19.83 -5.83
C HIS A 412 -24.52 -20.85 -4.82
#